data_AF-Q1I7K3-F1
#
_entry.id   AF-Q1I7K3-F1
#
_cell.length_a   1.000
_cell.length_b   1.000
_cell.length_c   1.000
_cell.angle_alpha   90.00
_cell.angle_beta   90.00
_cell.angle_gamma   90.00
#
_symmetry.space_group_name_H-M   'P 1'
#
loop_
_entity.id
_entity.type
_entity.pdbx_description
1 polymer ?
#
loop_
_entity_poly.entity_id
_entity_poly.type
_entity_poly.pdbx_seq_one_letter_code
_entity_poly.pdbx_strand_id
1 'polypeptide(L)'
;MKCREGCGACCIAPSISSPIPGMPQGKPAGERCLHLNVENLCELFGRPERPKVCGGFKAEVDICGNDRDDAIRIIGWLEQMTAA
;
A
#
# COMPACT_ATOMS: atom_id res chain seq x y z
N MET A 1 -14.47 4.77 -1.21
CA MET A 1 -14.22 5.42 -2.52
C MET A 1 -13.67 4.41 -3.52
N LYS A 2 -13.58 4.72 -4.83
CA LYS A 2 -12.88 3.83 -5.77
C LYS A 2 -11.36 3.99 -5.61
N CYS A 3 -10.61 2.89 -5.72
CA CYS A 3 -9.15 2.95 -5.75
C CYS A 3 -8.71 3.79 -6.97
N ARG A 4 -7.73 4.68 -6.77
CA ARG A 4 -7.12 5.47 -7.84
C ARG A 4 -5.97 4.67 -8.45
N GLU A 5 -6.14 4.19 -9.67
CA GLU A 5 -5.06 3.55 -10.43
C GLU A 5 -3.88 4.52 -10.57
N GLY A 6 -2.65 4.01 -10.50
CA GLY A 6 -1.44 4.83 -10.52
C GLY A 6 -1.15 5.63 -9.23
N CYS A 7 -1.95 5.47 -8.17
CA CYS A 7 -1.69 6.14 -6.88
C CYS A 7 -0.49 5.55 -6.14
N GLY A 8 -0.41 4.21 -6.04
CA GLY A 8 0.68 3.49 -5.39
C GLY A 8 0.82 3.69 -3.86
N ALA A 9 0.01 4.53 -3.22
CA ALA A 9 0.19 4.89 -1.80
C ALA A 9 0.15 3.68 -0.86
N CYS A 10 -0.78 2.74 -1.05
CA CYS A 10 -0.84 1.51 -0.23
C CYS A 10 0.35 0.57 -0.43
N CYS A 11 1.11 0.72 -1.53
CA CYS A 11 2.33 -0.04 -1.80
C CYS A 11 3.61 0.70 -1.33
N ILE A 12 3.51 1.95 -0.89
CA ILE A 12 4.64 2.78 -0.45
C ILE A 12 4.54 3.08 1.04
N ALA A 13 3.43 3.69 1.48
CA ALA A 13 3.33 4.32 2.79
C ALA A 13 3.30 3.33 3.97
N PRO A 14 2.41 2.31 4.02
CA PRO A 14 2.27 1.49 5.21
C PRO A 14 3.40 0.47 5.33
N SER A 15 3.70 0.01 6.54
CA SER A 15 4.46 -1.22 6.71
C SER A 15 3.57 -2.44 6.41
N ILE A 16 4.20 -3.53 5.98
CA ILE A 16 3.56 -4.82 5.79
C ILE A 16 4.44 -5.84 6.51
N SER A 17 3.99 -6.38 7.63
CA SER A 17 4.74 -7.36 8.43
C SER A 17 4.60 -8.79 7.90
N SER A 18 3.57 -9.08 7.10
CA SER A 18 3.37 -10.39 6.47
C SER A 18 4.23 -10.54 5.21
N PRO A 19 4.66 -11.77 4.86
CA PRO A 19 5.41 -12.02 3.63
C PRO A 19 4.68 -11.56 2.36
N ILE A 20 5.46 -11.03 1.42
CA ILE A 20 5.04 -10.68 0.05
C ILE A 20 5.91 -11.54 -0.89
N PRO A 21 5.43 -11.97 -2.07
CA PRO A 21 6.30 -12.63 -3.05
C PRO A 21 7.60 -11.83 -3.27
N GLY A 22 8.77 -12.46 -3.15
CA GLY A 22 10.06 -11.76 -3.27
C GLY A 22 10.45 -10.83 -2.10
N MET A 23 9.58 -10.62 -1.11
CA MET A 23 9.90 -9.88 0.13
C MET A 23 9.44 -10.70 1.36
N PRO A 24 10.23 -11.73 1.78
CA PRO A 24 9.82 -12.69 2.82
C PRO A 24 9.64 -12.08 4.21
N GLN A 25 10.34 -10.97 4.51
CA GLN A 25 10.22 -10.21 5.76
C GLN A 25 9.15 -9.10 5.68
N GLY A 26 8.35 -9.09 4.60
CA GLY A 26 7.39 -8.03 4.34
C GLY A 26 8.03 -6.77 3.77
N LYS A 27 7.45 -5.60 4.05
CA LYS A 27 7.85 -4.31 3.51
C LYS A 27 7.88 -3.24 4.63
N PRO A 28 9.00 -2.53 4.83
CA PRO A 28 9.03 -1.38 5.75
C PRO A 28 8.08 -0.25 5.33
N ALA A 29 7.66 0.56 6.29
CA ALA A 29 6.89 1.78 6.01
C ALA A 29 7.72 2.77 5.19
N GLY A 30 7.07 3.48 4.27
CA GLY A 30 7.72 4.41 3.34
C GLY A 30 8.55 3.78 2.23
N GLU A 31 8.87 2.48 2.31
CA GLU A 31 9.61 1.78 1.26
C GLU A 31 8.70 1.38 0.09
N ARG A 32 9.20 1.57 -1.14
CA ARG A 32 8.49 1.20 -2.36
C ARG A 32 8.48 -0.33 -2.51
N CYS A 33 7.29 -0.92 -2.61
CA CYS A 33 7.15 -2.36 -2.85
C CYS A 33 7.78 -2.79 -4.19
N LEU A 34 8.45 -3.95 -4.19
CA LEU A 34 9.07 -4.56 -5.38
C LEU A 34 8.10 -4.71 -6.57
N HIS A 35 6.81 -4.98 -6.30
CA HIS A 35 5.77 -5.20 -7.33
C HIS A 35 5.08 -3.91 -7.79
N LEU A 36 5.57 -2.74 -7.40
CA LEU A 36 5.02 -1.47 -7.82
C LEU A 36 5.81 -0.95 -9.03
N ASN A 37 5.25 -1.14 -10.23
CA ASN A 37 5.91 -0.78 -11.49
C ASN A 37 6.14 0.74 -11.60
N VAL A 38 6.84 1.18 -12.64
CA VAL A 38 7.20 2.62 -12.83
C VAL A 38 5.98 3.55 -12.94
N GLU A 39 4.83 3.03 -13.35
CA GLU A 39 3.56 3.76 -13.47
C GLU A 39 2.74 3.74 -12.16
N ASN A 40 3.29 3.18 -11.08
CA ASN A 40 2.61 2.97 -9.78
C ASN A 40 1.39 2.04 -9.86
N LEU A 41 1.42 1.06 -10.76
CA LEU A 41 0.47 -0.04 -10.81
C LEU A 41 1.07 -1.25 -10.07
N CYS A 42 0.27 -1.86 -9.19
CA CYS A 42 0.70 -3.07 -8.49
C CYS A 42 0.56 -4.27 -9.43
N GLU A 43 1.66 -4.94 -9.73
CA GLU A 43 1.70 -6.05 -10.68
C GLU A 43 0.96 -7.30 -10.18
N LEU A 44 0.71 -7.38 -8.87
CA LEU A 44 -0.09 -8.43 -8.25
C LEU A 44 -1.59 -8.09 -8.16
N PHE A 45 -2.03 -6.90 -8.59
CA PHE A 45 -3.44 -6.52 -8.47
C PHE A 45 -4.35 -7.49 -9.24
N GLY A 46 -5.35 -8.06 -8.56
CA GLY A 46 -6.28 -9.04 -9.14
C GLY A 46 -5.73 -10.47 -9.28
N ARG A 47 -4.45 -10.70 -8.92
CA ARG A 47 -3.82 -12.02 -9.04
C ARG A 47 -3.96 -12.86 -7.77
N PRO A 48 -3.99 -14.21 -7.86
CA PRO A 48 -4.09 -15.09 -6.70
C PRO A 48 -2.86 -15.00 -5.78
N GLU A 49 -1.70 -14.61 -6.29
CA GLU A 49 -0.46 -14.42 -5.52
C GLU A 49 -0.46 -13.12 -4.69
N ARG A 50 -1.46 -12.25 -4.87
CA ARG A 50 -1.58 -11.01 -4.11
C ARG A 50 -1.74 -11.33 -2.62
N PRO A 51 -0.88 -10.79 -1.73
CA PRO A 51 -1.01 -11.04 -0.30
C PRO A 51 -2.39 -10.64 0.23
N LYS A 52 -2.94 -11.44 1.15
CA LYS A 52 -4.27 -11.20 1.73
C LYS A 52 -4.41 -9.81 2.35
N VAL A 53 -3.36 -9.32 3.02
CA VAL A 53 -3.33 -7.96 3.58
C VAL A 53 -3.50 -6.89 2.49
N CYS A 54 -2.82 -7.06 1.35
CA CYS A 54 -2.93 -6.14 0.22
C CYS A 54 -4.30 -6.23 -0.46
N GLY A 55 -4.91 -7.42 -0.50
CA GLY A 55 -6.26 -7.63 -1.05
C GLY A 55 -7.38 -7.16 -0.12
N GLY A 56 -7.13 -7.16 1.19
CA GLY A 56 -8.05 -6.65 2.21
C GLY A 56 -8.07 -5.13 2.34
N PHE A 57 -7.05 -4.43 1.83
CA PHE A 57 -7.00 -2.97 1.83
C PHE A 57 -8.09 -2.38 0.92
N LYS A 58 -9.02 -1.63 1.51
CA LYS A 58 -10.11 -0.95 0.82
C LYS A 58 -9.83 0.54 0.72
N ALA A 59 -10.14 1.12 -0.44
CA ALA A 59 -10.00 2.55 -0.64
C ALA A 59 -11.11 3.30 0.11
N GLU A 60 -10.72 4.08 1.12
CA GLU A 60 -11.62 4.86 1.97
C GLU A 60 -11.16 6.31 2.02
N VAL A 61 -12.10 7.25 2.19
CA VAL A 61 -11.78 8.69 2.17
C VAL A 61 -10.82 9.04 3.30
N ASP A 62 -11.03 8.46 4.48
CA ASP A 62 -10.22 8.71 5.67
C ASP A 62 -8.81 8.10 5.60
N ILE A 63 -8.54 7.25 4.60
CA ILE A 63 -7.23 6.63 4.37
C ILE A 63 -6.56 7.22 3.13
N CYS A 64 -7.32 7.43 2.06
CA CYS A 64 -6.80 7.82 0.75
C CYS A 64 -6.90 9.32 0.46
N GLY A 65 -7.70 10.08 1.20
CA GLY A 65 -7.92 11.52 0.98
C GLY A 65 -8.25 11.87 -0.48
N ASN A 66 -7.88 13.08 -0.90
CA ASN A 66 -8.28 13.61 -2.21
C ASN A 66 -7.36 13.16 -3.34
N ASP A 67 -6.06 13.05 -3.07
CA ASP A 67 -5.03 12.73 -4.06
C ASP A 67 -3.98 11.75 -3.53
N ARG A 68 -2.95 11.49 -4.34
CA ARG A 68 -1.86 10.57 -3.98
C ARG A 68 -1.07 11.05 -2.76
N ASP A 69 -0.79 12.34 -2.68
CA ASP A 69 0.05 12.90 -1.63
C ASP A 69 -0.70 12.89 -0.29
N ASP A 70 -2.00 13.18 -0.32
CA ASP A 70 -2.91 12.95 0.79
C ASP A 70 -2.87 11.50 1.27
N ALA A 71 -3.01 10.53 0.36
CA ALA A 71 -2.98 9.12 0.72
C ALA A 71 -1.65 8.72 1.38
N ILE A 72 -0.51 9.17 0.84
CA ILE A 72 0.81 8.87 1.43
C ILE A 72 0.91 9.49 2.83
N ARG A 73 0.51 10.76 2.99
CA ARG A 73 0.56 11.48 4.26
C ARG A 73 -0.33 10.84 5.32
N ILE A 74 -1.58 10.53 4.98
CA ILE A 74 -2.56 9.95 5.89
C ILE A 74 -2.13 8.55 6.33
N ILE A 75 -1.77 7.68 5.38
CA ILE A 75 -1.33 6.32 5.71
C ILE A 75 -0.05 6.37 6.56
N GLY A 76 0.90 7.24 6.22
CA GLY A 76 2.11 7.42 7.02
C GLY A 76 1.83 7.93 8.44
N TRP A 77 0.87 8.85 8.60
CA TRP A 77 0.43 9.30 9.93
C TRP A 77 -0.23 8.17 10.73
N LEU A 78 -1.12 7.40 10.10
CA LEU A 78 -1.76 6.24 10.73
C LEU A 78 -0.73 5.22 11.19
N GLU A 79 0.25 4.90 10.33
CA GLU A 79 1.36 4.01 10.65
C GLU A 79 2.08 4.45 11.93
N GLN A 80 2.43 5.73 12.06
CA GLN A 80 3.09 6.28 13.25
C GLN A 80 2.21 6.24 14.50
N MET A 81 0.89 6.43 14.35
CA MET A 81 -0.05 6.40 15.48
C MET A 81 -0.35 4.98 15.98
N THR A 82 -0.15 3.97 15.14
CA THR A 82 -0.44 2.57 15.48
C THR A 82 0.81 1.69 15.60
N ALA A 83 2.00 2.24 15.31
CA ALA A 83 3.26 1.58 15.55
C ALA A 83 3.47 1.40 17.07
N ALA A 84 3.52 0.14 17.51
CA ALA A 84 3.77 -0.25 18.90
C ALA A 84 5.27 -0.41 19.18
#